data_AF-A0A537X8P6-F1
#
_entry.id   AF-A0A537X8P6-F1
#
_cell.length_a   1.000
_cell.length_b   1.000
_cell.length_c   1.000
_cell.angle_alpha   90.00
_cell.angle_beta   90.00
_cell.angle_gamma   90.00
#
_symmetry.space_group_name_H-M   'P 1'
#
loop_
_entity.id
_entity.type
_entity.pdbx_description
1 polymer ?
#
loop_
_entity_poly.entity_id
_entity_poly.type
_entity_poly.pdbx_seq_one_letter_code
_entity_poly.pdbx_strand_id
1 'polypeptide(L)'
;MRDPIDAIPQASSREPWNKGKLIGAKPPLRPKHVRSIRTKLQIAGRTRDLAMFNLAIDSKLRGCDVVSLRVEDVAPHGHAIDRASVRQRKTGQPVRFEITEQTREAIDNYIDAARKKPGEYLFGGHRGRDRPITTRQYARLVCQWIASIGLDPSFFGTHSLRRTKATLIYRRTGNLRAVQLLLGHKKIESTVRYLGIEVDDALAIAEQVDV
;
A
#
# COMPACT_ATOMS: atom_id res chain seq x y z
N MET A 1 -66.05 14.90 -23.51
CA MET A 1 -65.22 13.69 -23.36
C MET A 1 -63.94 13.88 -24.17
N ARG A 2 -62.88 14.38 -23.50
CA ARG A 2 -61.46 14.40 -23.91
C ARG A 2 -60.71 15.05 -22.75
N ASP A 3 -60.10 14.20 -21.92
CA ASP A 3 -59.33 14.58 -20.74
C ASP A 3 -58.03 15.29 -21.14
N PRO A 4 -57.54 16.27 -20.35
CA PRO A 4 -56.23 16.85 -20.55
C PRO A 4 -55.14 15.88 -20.07
N ILE A 5 -54.17 15.65 -20.95
CA ILE A 5 -52.99 14.82 -20.69
C ILE A 5 -52.16 15.46 -19.58
N ASP A 6 -52.07 14.77 -18.44
CA ASP A 6 -51.18 15.09 -17.33
C ASP A 6 -49.73 15.21 -17.83
N ALA A 7 -49.15 16.39 -17.65
CA ALA A 7 -47.73 16.63 -17.87
C ALA A 7 -46.93 15.91 -16.77
N ILE A 8 -46.21 14.86 -17.16
CA ILE A 8 -45.28 14.13 -16.31
C ILE A 8 -44.19 15.11 -15.82
N PRO A 9 -43.98 15.27 -14.50
CA PRO A 9 -42.90 16.11 -13.99
C PRO A 9 -41.55 15.52 -14.42
N GLN A 10 -40.75 16.30 -15.15
CA GLN A 10 -39.38 15.91 -15.48
C GLN A 10 -38.62 15.66 -14.18
N ALA A 11 -38.18 14.41 -13.99
CA ALA A 11 -37.35 14.01 -12.86
C ALA A 11 -36.11 14.89 -12.82
N SER A 12 -35.98 15.69 -11.75
CA SER A 12 -34.77 16.45 -11.49
C SER A 12 -33.59 15.48 -11.45
N SER A 13 -32.61 15.68 -12.33
CA SER A 13 -31.39 14.88 -12.32
C SER A 13 -30.67 15.20 -11.02
N ARG A 14 -30.87 14.35 -9.99
CA ARG A 14 -30.10 14.43 -8.76
C ARG A 14 -28.64 14.22 -9.14
N GLU A 15 -27.88 15.31 -9.16
CA GLU A 15 -26.44 15.20 -9.29
C GLU A 15 -25.93 14.33 -8.14
N PRO A 16 -25.17 13.28 -8.44
CA PRO A 16 -24.70 12.39 -7.40
C PRO A 16 -23.75 13.20 -6.48
N TRP A 17 -23.83 12.96 -5.17
CA TRP A 17 -23.10 13.71 -4.12
C TRP A 17 -21.57 13.76 -4.29
N ASN A 18 -21.05 12.98 -5.23
CA ASN A 18 -19.66 12.78 -5.59
C ASN A 18 -19.25 13.48 -6.91
N LYS A 19 -20.14 14.21 -7.58
CA LYS A 19 -19.83 14.94 -8.82
C LYS A 19 -18.72 15.97 -8.53
N GLY A 20 -17.59 15.86 -9.22
CA GLY A 20 -16.42 16.74 -9.04
C GLY A 20 -15.54 16.46 -7.82
N LYS A 21 -15.90 15.50 -6.95
CA LYS A 21 -15.05 15.05 -5.84
C LYS A 21 -14.37 13.74 -6.24
N LEU A 22 -13.04 13.71 -6.28
CA LEU A 22 -12.30 12.44 -6.22
C LEU A 22 -12.77 11.73 -4.93
N ILE A 23 -13.66 10.74 -5.04
CA ILE A 23 -14.06 9.89 -3.92
C ILE A 23 -12.76 9.27 -3.39
N GLY A 24 -12.31 9.81 -2.25
CA GLY A 24 -10.89 10.06 -2.00
C GLY A 24 -10.08 8.78 -1.93
N ALA A 25 -9.19 8.60 -2.90
CA ALA A 25 -8.19 7.56 -2.81
C ALA A 25 -7.30 7.85 -1.58
N LYS A 26 -7.28 6.92 -0.62
CA LYS A 26 -6.61 7.11 0.68
C LYS A 26 -5.19 7.67 0.52
N PRO A 27 -4.81 8.74 1.25
CA PRO A 27 -3.52 9.42 1.06
C PRO A 27 -2.34 8.52 1.49
N PRO A 28 -1.13 8.78 0.96
CA PRO A 28 0.10 8.16 1.44
C PRO A 28 0.43 8.62 2.87
N LEU A 29 1.24 7.83 3.58
CA LEU A 29 1.80 8.25 4.86
C LEU A 29 2.92 9.26 4.64
N ARG A 30 3.02 10.25 5.53
CA ARG A 30 4.16 11.18 5.57
C ARG A 30 5.35 10.47 6.25
N PRO A 31 6.60 10.85 5.93
CA PRO A 31 7.79 10.26 6.57
C PRO A 31 7.73 10.28 8.10
N LYS A 32 7.21 11.36 8.69
CA LYS A 32 6.99 11.46 10.15
C LYS A 32 6.03 10.37 10.68
N HIS A 33 4.94 10.07 9.96
CA HIS A 33 3.99 9.03 10.37
C HIS A 33 4.65 7.65 10.34
N VAL A 34 5.46 7.37 9.29
CA VAL A 34 6.19 6.11 9.16
C VAL A 34 7.18 5.94 10.32
N ARG A 35 7.95 6.98 10.65
CA ARG A 35 8.88 6.96 11.79
C ARG A 35 8.14 6.71 13.11
N SER A 36 7.07 7.46 13.39
CA SER A 36 6.30 7.30 14.63
C SER A 36 5.70 5.90 14.78
N ILE A 37 5.14 5.32 13.71
CA ILE A 37 4.59 3.95 13.76
C ILE A 37 5.71 2.94 14.03
N ARG A 38 6.85 3.04 13.33
CA ARG A 38 8.00 2.15 13.55
C ARG A 38 8.45 2.18 15.01
N THR A 39 8.66 3.37 15.57
CA THR A 39 9.08 3.54 16.96
C THR A 39 8.07 2.93 17.93
N LYS A 40 6.76 3.16 17.74
CA LYS A 40 5.74 2.55 18.60
C LYS A 40 5.71 1.02 18.53
N LEU A 41 5.86 0.45 17.33
CA LEU A 41 5.90 -0.99 17.14
C LEU A 41 7.16 -1.63 17.74
N GLN A 42 8.31 -0.95 17.62
CA GLN A 42 9.57 -1.36 18.22
C GLN A 42 9.50 -1.36 19.75
N ILE A 43 9.07 -0.25 20.36
CA ILE A 43 8.95 -0.13 21.82
C ILE A 43 7.98 -1.18 22.39
N ALA A 44 6.88 -1.45 21.68
CA ALA A 44 5.91 -2.45 22.10
C ALA A 44 6.34 -3.91 21.83
N GLY A 45 7.55 -4.15 21.30
CA GLY A 45 8.05 -5.49 20.99
C GLY A 45 7.22 -6.25 19.93
N ARG A 46 6.45 -5.54 19.09
CA ARG A 46 5.55 -6.16 18.10
C ARG A 46 6.30 -6.53 16.83
N THR A 47 7.19 -7.52 16.91
CA THR A 47 8.09 -7.94 15.81
C THR A 47 7.36 -8.25 14.51
N ARG A 48 6.28 -9.05 14.55
CA ARG A 48 5.44 -9.35 13.37
C ARG A 48 4.89 -8.09 12.70
N ASP A 49 4.31 -7.21 13.50
CA ASP A 49 3.64 -6.02 13.00
C ASP A 49 4.66 -5.05 12.40
N LEU A 50 5.84 -4.92 13.02
CA LEU A 50 6.95 -4.12 12.51
C LEU A 50 7.48 -4.66 11.17
N ALA A 51 7.75 -5.95 11.08
CA ALA A 51 8.18 -6.62 9.85
C ALA A 51 7.15 -6.41 8.73
N MET A 52 5.87 -6.61 9.04
CA MET A 52 4.78 -6.43 8.08
C MET A 52 4.63 -4.99 7.61
N PHE A 53 4.69 -4.03 8.53
CA PHE A 53 4.58 -2.60 8.21
C PHE A 53 5.72 -2.15 7.29
N ASN A 54 6.95 -2.53 7.64
CA ASN A 54 8.14 -2.20 6.87
C ASN A 54 8.10 -2.82 5.46
N LEU A 55 7.82 -4.12 5.38
CA LEU A 55 7.76 -4.84 4.11
C LEU A 55 6.62 -4.34 3.21
N ALA A 56 5.47 -3.96 3.77
CA ALA A 56 4.37 -3.39 2.98
C ALA A 56 4.75 -2.06 2.31
N ILE A 57 5.56 -1.23 2.98
CA ILE A 57 6.06 0.04 2.42
C ILE A 57 7.16 -0.21 1.37
N ASP A 58 8.10 -1.11 1.68
CA ASP A 58 9.24 -1.41 0.82
C ASP A 58 8.86 -2.17 -0.44
N SER A 59 7.93 -3.11 -0.34
CA SER A 59 7.49 -3.90 -1.50
C SER A 59 6.50 -3.15 -2.40
N LYS A 60 5.82 -2.12 -1.86
CA LYS A 60 4.64 -1.48 -2.44
C LYS A 60 3.63 -2.50 -2.97
N LEU A 61 3.51 -3.70 -2.40
CA LEU A 61 2.57 -4.72 -2.87
C LEU A 61 1.13 -4.38 -2.48
N ARG A 62 0.15 -4.99 -3.16
CA ARG A 62 -1.27 -4.87 -2.74
C ARG A 62 -1.46 -5.67 -1.46
N GLY A 63 -2.47 -5.32 -0.66
CA GLY A 63 -2.70 -6.02 0.60
C GLY A 63 -2.94 -7.53 0.44
N CYS A 64 -3.58 -7.97 -0.65
CA CYS A 64 -3.74 -9.39 -0.94
C CYS A 64 -2.43 -10.10 -1.28
N ASP A 65 -1.48 -9.40 -1.91
CA ASP A 65 -0.17 -9.94 -2.27
C ASP A 65 0.74 -9.98 -1.02
N VAL A 66 0.71 -8.94 -0.17
CA VAL A 66 1.49 -8.89 1.10
C VAL A 66 1.12 -10.05 2.03
N VAL A 67 -0.18 -10.30 2.23
CA VAL A 67 -0.59 -11.39 3.15
C VAL A 67 -0.30 -12.77 2.60
N SER A 68 -0.12 -12.92 1.28
CA SER A 68 0.20 -14.21 0.66
C SER A 68 1.69 -14.51 0.58
N LEU A 69 2.56 -13.60 1.03
CA LEU A 69 4.01 -13.82 1.01
C LEU A 69 4.37 -15.04 1.86
N ARG A 70 5.27 -15.85 1.33
CA ARG A 70 5.93 -16.95 2.03
C ARG A 70 7.29 -16.53 2.53
N VAL A 71 7.85 -17.30 3.47
CA VAL A 71 9.19 -17.07 3.99
C VAL A 71 10.22 -17.10 2.85
N GLU A 72 10.09 -18.06 1.93
CA GLU A 72 11.00 -18.23 0.79
C GLU A 72 10.99 -17.06 -0.22
N ASP A 73 9.91 -16.26 -0.26
CA ASP A 73 9.83 -15.09 -1.15
C ASP A 73 10.80 -13.98 -0.71
N VAL A 74 11.14 -13.91 0.58
CA VAL A 74 11.92 -12.82 1.19
C VAL A 74 13.16 -13.29 1.94
N ALA A 75 13.20 -14.53 2.41
CA ALA A 75 14.27 -15.11 3.19
C ALA A 75 14.50 -16.60 2.81
N PRO A 76 14.81 -16.90 1.54
CA PRO A 76 15.00 -18.28 1.05
C PRO A 76 16.13 -19.03 1.75
N HIS A 77 17.12 -18.32 2.29
CA HIS A 77 18.31 -18.88 2.95
C HIS A 77 18.28 -18.68 4.47
N GLY A 78 17.09 -18.45 5.05
CA GLY A 78 16.90 -18.23 6.49
C GLY A 78 17.11 -16.79 6.96
N HIS A 79 17.67 -15.93 6.11
CA HIS A 79 17.82 -14.49 6.34
C HIS A 79 17.25 -13.69 5.17
N ALA A 80 16.80 -12.48 5.43
CA ALA A 80 16.14 -11.64 4.47
C ALA A 80 17.12 -11.17 3.37
N ILE A 81 16.71 -11.32 2.11
CA ILE A 81 17.50 -10.90 0.94
C ILE A 81 17.29 -9.41 0.63
N ASP A 82 18.17 -8.84 -0.18
CA ASP A 82 18.13 -7.43 -0.56
C ASP A 82 17.03 -7.10 -1.58
N ARG A 83 16.69 -8.07 -2.43
CA ARG A 83 15.67 -7.94 -3.49
C ARG A 83 14.82 -9.19 -3.58
N ALA A 84 13.51 -9.01 -3.51
CA ALA A 84 12.56 -10.08 -3.69
C ALA A 84 11.78 -9.90 -5.00
N SER A 85 11.22 -10.99 -5.52
CA SER A 85 10.42 -11.00 -6.75
C SER A 85 9.13 -11.77 -6.51
N VAL A 86 7.99 -11.10 -6.63
CA VAL A 86 6.68 -11.69 -6.35
C VAL A 86 5.76 -11.51 -7.54
N ARG A 87 5.05 -12.57 -7.93
CA ARG A 87 4.03 -12.51 -8.98
C ARG A 87 2.73 -11.96 -8.38
N GLN A 88 2.31 -10.78 -8.83
CA GLN A 88 1.10 -10.14 -8.31
C GLN A 88 -0.15 -10.92 -8.72
N ARG A 89 -1.08 -11.14 -7.78
CA ARG A 89 -2.31 -11.90 -8.04
C ARG A 89 -3.22 -11.21 -9.06
N LYS A 90 -3.37 -9.88 -8.97
CA LYS A 90 -4.31 -9.12 -9.81
C LYS A 90 -3.85 -9.02 -11.27
N THR A 91 -2.56 -8.81 -11.51
CA THR A 91 -2.03 -8.49 -12.84
C THR A 91 -1.30 -9.67 -13.47
N GLY A 92 -0.92 -10.69 -12.69
CA GLY A 92 -0.08 -11.80 -13.10
C GLY A 92 1.37 -11.41 -13.39
N GLN A 93 1.74 -10.15 -13.14
CA GLN A 93 3.06 -9.60 -13.46
C GLN A 93 4.06 -9.89 -12.32
N PRO A 94 5.28 -10.35 -12.63
CA PRO A 94 6.35 -10.38 -11.64
C PRO A 94 6.76 -8.94 -11.30
N VAL A 95 6.82 -8.63 -10.01
CA VAL A 95 7.33 -7.35 -9.53
C VAL A 95 8.51 -7.61 -8.62
N ARG A 96 9.64 -7.01 -8.98
CA ARG A 96 10.84 -6.97 -8.16
C ARG A 96 10.81 -5.73 -7.28
N PHE A 97 11.20 -5.89 -6.02
CA PHE A 97 11.28 -4.79 -5.08
C PHE A 97 12.47 -4.94 -4.15
N GLU A 98 12.97 -3.79 -3.71
CA GLU A 98 14.03 -3.68 -2.73
C GLU A 98 13.49 -3.90 -1.31
N ILE A 99 14.24 -4.63 -0.49
CA ILE A 99 14.02 -4.76 0.95
C ILE A 99 15.14 -3.98 1.62
N THR A 100 14.82 -2.88 2.32
CA THR A 100 15.86 -2.08 2.99
C THR A 100 16.45 -2.81 4.18
N GLU A 101 17.66 -2.42 4.62
CA GLU A 101 18.35 -3.02 5.77
C GLU A 101 17.43 -3.10 7.01
N GLN A 102 16.80 -1.97 7.37
CA GLN A 102 15.85 -1.92 8.48
C GLN A 102 14.67 -2.90 8.33
N THR A 103 14.24 -3.18 7.10
CA THR A 103 13.18 -4.16 6.83
C THR A 103 13.71 -5.58 6.93
N ARG A 104 14.95 -5.84 6.48
CA ARG A 104 15.61 -7.13 6.61
C ARG A 104 15.78 -7.53 8.07
N GLU A 105 16.37 -6.64 8.88
CA GLU A 105 16.50 -6.84 10.33
C GLU A 105 15.16 -7.13 11.00
N ALA A 106 14.10 -6.40 10.63
CA ALA A 106 12.76 -6.62 11.20
C ALA A 106 12.17 -7.98 10.78
N ILE A 107 12.41 -8.42 9.53
CA ILE A 107 11.98 -9.72 9.03
C ILE A 107 12.72 -10.84 9.75
N ASP A 108 14.04 -10.75 9.87
CA ASP A 108 14.88 -11.77 10.51
C ASP A 108 14.51 -11.94 11.99
N ASN A 109 14.42 -10.82 12.72
CA ASN A 109 13.94 -10.82 14.11
C ASN A 109 12.55 -11.46 14.26
N TYR A 110 11.66 -11.27 13.28
CA TYR A 110 10.34 -11.89 13.31
C TYR A 110 10.39 -13.39 12.97
N ILE A 111 11.18 -13.78 11.97
CA ILE A 111 11.36 -15.19 11.56
C ILE A 111 11.90 -15.99 12.74
N ASP A 112 12.93 -15.47 13.43
CA ASP A 112 13.54 -16.11 14.59
C ASP A 112 12.56 -16.20 15.77
N ALA A 113 11.93 -15.08 16.14
CA ALA A 113 10.99 -15.03 17.26
C ALA A 113 9.78 -15.95 17.06
N ALA A 114 9.27 -16.06 15.83
CA ALA A 114 8.14 -16.92 15.51
C ALA A 114 8.54 -18.35 15.10
N ARG A 115 9.85 -18.64 15.02
CA ARG A 115 10.44 -19.90 14.53
C ARG A 115 9.81 -20.32 13.20
N LYS A 116 9.83 -19.40 12.24
CA LYS A 116 9.29 -19.59 10.90
C LYS A 116 10.17 -20.51 10.08
N LYS A 117 9.53 -21.38 9.30
CA LYS A 117 10.21 -22.33 8.40
C LYS A 117 9.95 -21.95 6.94
N PRO A 118 10.88 -22.29 6.03
CA PRO A 118 10.61 -22.26 4.59
C PRO A 118 9.32 -23.01 4.24
N GLY A 119 8.61 -22.55 3.22
CA GLY A 119 7.27 -23.06 2.87
C GLY A 119 6.11 -22.53 3.73
N GLU A 120 6.34 -21.95 4.91
CA GLU A 120 5.27 -21.29 5.66
C GLU A 120 4.91 -19.91 5.08
N TYR A 121 3.68 -19.45 5.33
CA TYR A 121 3.35 -18.04 5.13
C TYR A 121 4.17 -17.18 6.08
N LEU A 122 4.73 -16.09 5.55
CA LEU A 122 5.49 -15.12 6.33
C LEU A 122 4.62 -14.58 7.46
N PHE A 123 3.45 -14.02 7.13
CA PHE A 123 2.50 -13.50 8.12
C PHE A 123 1.35 -14.48 8.37
N GLY A 124 1.59 -15.42 9.28
CA GLY A 124 0.59 -16.41 9.72
C GLY A 124 -0.48 -15.83 10.66
N GLY A 125 -1.70 -16.35 10.58
CA GLY A 125 -2.79 -16.02 11.49
C GLY A 125 -2.80 -16.86 12.77
N HIS A 126 -3.69 -16.51 13.71
CA HIS A 126 -3.92 -17.29 14.93
C HIS A 126 -4.53 -18.69 14.64
N ARG A 127 -5.05 -18.90 13.42
CA ARG A 127 -5.68 -20.15 12.96
C ARG A 127 -4.68 -21.17 12.40
N GLY A 128 -3.40 -21.06 12.76
CA GLY A 128 -2.34 -21.97 12.34
C GLY A 128 -1.33 -21.36 11.37
N ARG A 129 -0.17 -22.01 11.28
CA ARG A 129 0.99 -21.58 10.49
C ARG A 129 0.77 -21.71 8.98
N ASP A 130 -0.12 -22.61 8.57
CA ASP A 130 -0.43 -22.91 7.17
C ASP A 130 -1.44 -21.95 6.53
N ARG A 131 -1.91 -20.96 7.29
CA ARG A 131 -2.88 -19.98 6.80
C ARG A 131 -2.34 -18.55 6.94
N PRO A 132 -2.39 -17.75 5.86
CA PRO A 132 -2.02 -16.36 5.96
C PRO A 132 -3.03 -15.60 6.82
N ILE A 133 -2.63 -14.47 7.39
CA ILE A 133 -3.60 -13.51 7.89
C ILE A 133 -4.54 -13.07 6.76
N THR A 134 -5.80 -12.81 7.10
CA THR A 134 -6.75 -12.32 6.09
C THR A 134 -6.45 -10.86 5.74
N THR A 135 -6.81 -10.44 4.52
CA THR A 135 -6.73 -9.04 4.12
C THR A 135 -7.53 -8.11 5.04
N ARG A 136 -8.65 -8.59 5.59
CA ARG A 136 -9.45 -7.89 6.60
C ARG A 136 -8.67 -7.71 7.90
N GLN A 137 -7.95 -8.74 8.35
CA GLN A 137 -7.11 -8.64 9.54
C GLN A 137 -5.95 -7.68 9.31
N TYR A 138 -5.31 -7.74 8.13
CA TYR A 138 -4.29 -6.77 7.76
C TYR A 138 -4.83 -5.33 7.77
N ALA A 139 -6.01 -5.08 7.19
CA ALA A 139 -6.64 -3.77 7.24
C ALA A 139 -6.89 -3.29 8.68
N ARG A 140 -7.30 -4.17 9.59
CA ARG A 140 -7.45 -3.86 11.02
C ARG A 140 -6.13 -3.49 11.69
N LEU A 141 -5.05 -4.23 11.40
CA LEU A 141 -3.72 -3.89 11.89
C LEU A 141 -3.29 -2.49 11.42
N VAL A 142 -3.51 -2.17 10.14
CA VAL A 142 -3.24 -0.83 9.62
C VAL A 142 -4.05 0.22 10.38
N CYS A 143 -5.35 0.00 10.61
CA CYS A 143 -6.14 0.94 11.41
C CYS A 143 -5.59 1.13 12.82
N GLN A 144 -5.13 0.06 13.48
CA GLN A 144 -4.51 0.13 14.80
C GLN A 144 -3.20 0.90 14.79
N TRP A 145 -2.32 0.67 13.80
CA TRP A 145 -1.05 1.39 13.68
C TRP A 145 -1.29 2.89 13.46
N ILE A 146 -2.27 3.24 12.64
CA ILE A 146 -2.64 4.64 12.37
C ILE A 146 -3.24 5.31 13.62
N ALA A 147 -4.19 4.65 14.27
CA ALA A 147 -4.77 5.15 15.52
C ALA A 147 -3.70 5.33 16.61
N SER A 148 -2.71 4.44 16.64
CA SER A 148 -1.64 4.50 17.64
C SER A 148 -0.84 5.81 17.57
N ILE A 149 -0.76 6.48 16.43
CA ILE A 149 -0.07 7.77 16.27
C ILE A 149 -1.02 8.98 16.30
N GLY A 150 -2.27 8.79 16.74
CA GLY A 150 -3.25 9.86 16.89
C GLY A 150 -3.89 10.34 15.58
N LEU A 151 -3.77 9.57 14.50
CA LEU A 151 -4.44 9.87 13.23
C LEU A 151 -5.77 9.13 13.13
N ASP A 152 -6.74 9.72 12.45
CA ASP A 152 -8.03 9.07 12.17
C ASP A 152 -7.84 7.93 11.14
N PRO A 153 -8.09 6.66 11.53
CA PRO A 153 -7.96 5.49 10.66
C PRO A 153 -8.90 5.49 9.46
N SER A 154 -10.00 6.25 9.48
CA SER A 154 -10.98 6.31 8.38
C SER A 154 -10.32 6.75 7.06
N PHE A 155 -9.38 7.70 7.15
CA PHE A 155 -8.63 8.25 6.02
C PHE A 155 -7.56 7.29 5.48
N PHE A 156 -7.04 6.36 6.29
CA PHE A 156 -5.88 5.53 5.93
C PHE A 156 -6.24 4.06 5.76
N GLY A 157 -5.41 3.32 5.03
CA GLY A 157 -5.64 1.89 4.79
C GLY A 157 -4.48 1.21 4.11
N THR A 158 -4.66 -0.04 3.70
CA THR A 158 -3.60 -0.85 3.08
C THR A 158 -3.03 -0.20 1.81
N HIS A 159 -3.87 0.51 1.05
CA HIS A 159 -3.42 1.29 -0.10
C HIS A 159 -2.59 2.53 0.26
N SER A 160 -2.75 3.10 1.46
CA SER A 160 -1.90 4.20 1.94
C SER A 160 -0.45 3.76 2.08
N LEU A 161 -0.20 2.56 2.65
CA LEU A 161 1.14 2.01 2.78
C LEU A 161 1.78 1.79 1.40
N ARG A 162 1.03 1.16 0.49
CA ARG A 162 1.48 0.95 -0.90
C ARG A 162 1.81 2.27 -1.63
N ARG A 163 1.00 3.32 -1.44
CA ARG A 163 1.24 4.64 -2.04
C ARG A 163 2.47 5.34 -1.46
N THR A 164 2.76 5.12 -0.18
CA THR A 164 3.76 5.89 0.57
C THR A 164 5.10 5.98 -0.15
N LYS A 165 5.75 4.84 -0.44
CA LYS A 165 7.06 4.85 -1.09
C LYS A 165 6.97 5.24 -2.57
N ALA A 166 5.89 4.86 -3.27
CA ALA A 166 5.67 5.22 -4.67
C ALA A 166 5.55 6.73 -4.89
N THR A 167 4.77 7.43 -4.05
CA THR A 167 4.63 8.89 -4.08
C THR A 167 5.95 9.58 -3.75
N LEU A 168 6.71 9.07 -2.77
CA LEU A 168 8.02 9.65 -2.43
C LEU A 168 9.05 9.51 -3.56
N ILE A 169 9.04 8.38 -4.28
CA ILE A 169 9.92 8.18 -5.46
C ILE A 169 9.54 9.16 -6.57
N TYR A 170 8.24 9.27 -6.89
CA TYR A 170 7.78 10.20 -7.92
C TYR A 170 8.19 11.65 -7.60
N ARG A 171 7.89 12.13 -6.39
CA ARG A 171 8.23 13.50 -5.96
C ARG A 171 9.72 13.83 -6.00
N ARG A 172 10.60 12.82 -5.91
CA ARG A 172 12.04 13.02 -5.96
C ARG A 172 12.64 12.92 -7.35
N THR A 173 11.97 12.23 -8.27
CA THR A 173 12.59 11.82 -9.54
C THR A 173 11.81 12.28 -10.77
N GLY A 174 10.53 12.64 -10.63
CA GLY A 174 9.61 12.84 -11.75
C GLY A 174 9.35 11.60 -12.61
N ASN A 175 10.02 10.47 -12.34
CA ASN A 175 10.06 9.32 -13.25
C ASN A 175 8.85 8.42 -13.05
N LEU A 176 7.78 8.75 -13.77
CA LEU A 176 6.52 8.00 -13.72
C LEU A 176 6.67 6.56 -14.20
N ARG A 177 7.53 6.31 -15.18
CA ARG A 177 7.78 4.97 -15.73
C ARG A 177 8.42 4.05 -14.69
N ALA A 178 9.39 4.56 -13.92
CA ALA A 178 9.99 3.80 -12.82
C ALA A 178 8.93 3.41 -11.77
N VAL A 179 8.06 4.35 -11.39
CA VAL A 179 6.99 4.06 -10.41
C VAL A 179 5.95 3.06 -10.97
N GLN A 180 5.63 3.14 -12.27
CA GLN A 180 4.76 2.17 -12.93
C GLN A 180 5.30 0.73 -12.80
N LEU A 181 6.60 0.54 -13.08
CA LEU A 181 7.26 -0.75 -13.00
C LEU A 181 7.25 -1.29 -11.56
N LEU A 182 7.62 -0.45 -10.58
CA LEU A 182 7.62 -0.82 -9.16
C LEU A 182 6.21 -1.17 -8.63
N LEU A 183 5.16 -0.55 -9.17
CA LEU A 183 3.78 -0.89 -8.81
C LEU A 183 3.25 -2.11 -9.60
N GLY A 184 3.87 -2.50 -10.71
CA GLY A 184 3.38 -3.55 -11.59
C GLY A 184 2.08 -3.16 -12.31
N HIS A 185 1.94 -1.88 -12.68
CA HIS A 185 0.79 -1.40 -13.44
C HIS A 185 0.97 -1.63 -14.95
N LYS A 186 0.01 -2.28 -15.60
CA LYS A 186 0.06 -2.52 -17.06
C LYS A 186 0.02 -1.23 -17.88
N LYS A 187 -0.74 -0.24 -17.41
CA LYS A 187 -1.03 1.02 -18.10
C LYS A 187 -0.46 2.21 -17.31
N ILE A 188 0.16 3.18 -17.98
CA ILE A 188 0.77 4.35 -17.32
C ILE A 188 -0.31 5.25 -16.69
N GLU A 189 -1.48 5.32 -17.31
CA GLU A 189 -2.67 6.06 -16.87
C GLU A 189 -3.16 5.55 -15.51
N SER A 190 -2.97 4.25 -15.24
CA SER A 190 -3.27 3.69 -13.93
C SER A 190 -2.34 4.25 -12.85
N THR A 191 -1.08 4.51 -13.19
CA THR A 191 -0.11 5.13 -12.28
C THR A 191 -0.40 6.62 -12.09
N VAL A 192 -0.75 7.36 -13.16
CA VAL A 192 -1.19 8.77 -13.08
C VAL A 192 -2.36 8.90 -12.10
N ARG A 193 -3.44 8.15 -12.33
CA ARG A 193 -4.62 8.16 -11.46
C ARG A 193 -4.29 7.66 -10.05
N TYR A 194 -3.36 6.72 -9.92
CA TYR A 194 -2.98 6.17 -8.62
C TYR A 194 -2.12 7.12 -7.78
N LEU A 195 -1.34 7.99 -8.40
CA LEU A 195 -0.56 9.00 -7.68
C LEU A 195 -1.33 10.31 -7.50
N GLY A 196 -2.37 10.54 -8.32
CA GLY A 196 -3.12 11.80 -8.33
C GLY A 196 -2.24 12.92 -8.87
N ILE A 197 -1.57 12.66 -9.99
CA ILE A 197 -0.69 13.63 -10.65
C ILE A 197 -1.56 14.66 -11.35
N GLU A 198 -1.36 15.93 -11.00
CA GLU A 198 -2.06 17.08 -11.56
C GLU A 198 -1.11 17.97 -12.38
N VAL A 199 -1.67 18.96 -13.08
CA VAL A 199 -0.88 19.92 -13.89
C VAL A 199 0.15 20.66 -13.05
N ASP A 200 -0.18 21.00 -11.79
CA ASP A 200 0.74 21.67 -10.86
C ASP A 200 2.01 20.84 -10.56
N ASP A 201 1.92 19.51 -10.57
CA ASP A 201 3.10 18.65 -10.41
C ASP A 201 4.05 18.79 -11.61
N ALA A 202 3.52 19.04 -12.82
CA ALA A 202 4.33 19.24 -14.02
C ALA A 202 5.02 20.61 -14.00
N LEU A 203 4.33 21.66 -13.55
CA LEU A 203 4.91 23.01 -13.41
C LEU A 203 6.04 23.01 -12.37
N ALA A 204 5.83 22.39 -11.21
CA ALA A 204 6.87 22.31 -10.17
C ALA A 204 8.13 21.54 -10.61
N ILE A 205 8.01 20.57 -11.53
CA ILE A 205 9.16 19.89 -12.12
C ILE A 205 9.88 20.80 -13.11
N ALA A 206 9.14 21.55 -13.93
CA ALA A 206 9.71 22.48 -14.90
C ALA A 206 10.48 23.63 -14.22
N GLU A 207 9.94 24.19 -13.13
CA GLU A 207 10.59 25.25 -12.33
C GLU A 207 11.93 24.83 -11.70
N GLN A 208 12.18 23.52 -11.55
CA GLN A 208 13.44 23.01 -11.00
C GLN A 208 14.55 22.85 -12.04
N VAL A 209 14.25 23.11 -13.32
CA VAL A 209 15.18 22.92 -14.43
C VAL A 209 15.41 24.27 -15.11
N ASP A 210 16.48 24.97 -14.71
CA ASP A 210 17.00 26.11 -15.46
C ASP A 210 17.79 25.59 -16.67
N VAL A 211 17.62 26.25 -17.83
CA VAL A 211 18.39 26.00 -19.06
C VAL A 211 19.46 27.07 -19.21
#